data_AF-A0A2X3HIM9-F1
#
_entry.id   AF-A0A2X3HIM9-F1
#
_cell.length_a   1.000
_cell.length_b   1.000
_cell.length_c   1.000
_cell.angle_alpha   90.00
_cell.angle_beta   90.00
_cell.angle_gamma   90.00
#
_symmetry.space_group_name_H-M   'P 1'
#
loop_
_entity.id
_entity.type
_entity.pdbx_description
1 polymer ?
#
loop_
_entity_poly.entity_id
_entity_poly.type
_entity_poly.pdbx_seq_one_letter_code
_entity_poly.pdbx_strand_id
1 'polypeptide(L)'
;MRKLLNLKLKNLFFILMAVFLTLTPLGNMAHAASDKVYVGAIAVSTIEKDKLKLHAQTNLPKKMKFFVKITGSDGFEKKVKLKVKKDGKLKKTVKKLPNGSYKILYQSYQPKKQTSKMREIIGEKGGNLKGDLVNKKKVVKFTENVQVSSSLVKSDSEIEAEEKAEKAKQAEEEAKKVAEEKAAKEKKVAEEAEKKKKEEAAKREKERAAEERAAEERRQAQEEQPQSEPEQSQG
;
A
#
# COMPACT_ATOMS: atom_id res chain seq x y z
N MET A 1 -14.25 64.34 60.71
CA MET A 1 -13.96 64.97 59.40
C MET A 1 -12.99 64.04 58.67
N ARG A 2 -13.14 63.57 57.44
CA ARG A 2 -13.83 64.05 56.24
C ARG A 2 -14.48 62.86 55.51
N LYS A 3 -15.70 63.09 54.99
CA LYS A 3 -16.32 62.34 53.89
C LYS A 3 -15.59 62.67 52.57
N LEU A 4 -15.87 61.88 51.53
CA LEU A 4 -15.47 61.97 50.09
C LEU A 4 -14.32 61.00 49.77
N LEU A 5 -14.41 60.05 48.84
CA LEU A 5 -15.17 59.99 47.59
C LEU A 5 -15.94 58.66 47.46
N ASN A 6 -17.23 58.75 47.18
CA ASN A 6 -18.02 57.62 46.69
C ASN A 6 -18.29 57.88 45.20
N LEU A 7 -17.25 57.72 44.37
CA LEU A 7 -17.38 57.90 42.93
C LEU A 7 -17.96 56.62 42.34
N LYS A 8 -19.26 56.63 42.02
CA LYS A 8 -19.95 55.48 41.44
C LYS A 8 -19.22 55.03 40.17
N LEU A 9 -18.93 53.73 40.08
CA LEU A 9 -18.17 53.05 39.02
C LEU A 9 -18.55 53.48 37.58
N LYS A 10 -19.82 53.86 37.36
CA LYS A 10 -20.32 54.36 36.07
C LYS A 10 -19.67 55.68 35.63
N ASN A 11 -19.34 56.59 36.56
CA ASN A 11 -18.74 57.89 36.20
C ASN A 11 -17.24 57.76 35.93
N LEU A 12 -16.57 56.76 36.52
CA LEU A 12 -15.16 56.46 36.23
C LEU A 12 -14.99 55.92 34.79
N PHE A 13 -15.95 55.12 34.32
CA PHE A 13 -15.95 54.59 32.94
C PHE A 13 -16.08 55.70 31.88
N PHE A 14 -16.93 56.69 32.11
CA PHE A 14 -17.10 57.82 31.19
C PHE A 14 -15.87 58.74 31.15
N ILE A 15 -15.20 58.95 32.29
CA ILE A 15 -13.96 59.73 32.35
C ILE A 15 -12.82 58.99 31.64
N LEU A 16 -12.74 57.65 31.78
CA LEU A 16 -11.73 56.84 31.09
C LEU A 16 -11.92 56.83 29.56
N MET A 17 -13.18 56.86 29.07
CA MET A 17 -13.48 56.92 27.64
C MET A 17 -13.14 58.29 27.01
N ALA A 18 -13.33 59.38 27.76
CA ALA A 18 -13.01 60.73 27.30
C ALA A 18 -11.49 60.95 27.13
N VAL A 19 -10.67 60.33 27.99
CA VAL A 19 -9.20 60.37 27.87
C VAL A 19 -8.69 59.54 26.68
N PHE A 20 -9.45 58.52 26.24
CA PHE A 20 -9.07 57.72 25.07
C PHE A 20 -9.32 58.44 23.73
N LEU A 21 -10.27 59.39 23.67
CA LEU A 21 -10.55 60.13 22.43
C LEU A 21 -9.52 61.23 22.13
N THR A 22 -8.87 61.80 23.15
CA THR A 22 -7.91 62.90 22.97
C THR A 22 -6.49 62.43 22.63
N LEU A 23 -6.24 61.12 22.62
CA LEU A 23 -4.93 60.51 22.31
C LEU A 23 -4.82 60.01 20.85
N THR A 24 -5.74 60.38 19.96
CA THR A 24 -5.57 60.09 18.53
C THR A 24 -4.85 61.23 17.83
N PRO A 25 -3.59 61.07 17.40
CA PRO A 25 -3.03 61.99 16.43
C PRO A 25 -3.79 61.79 15.11
N LEU A 26 -4.50 62.82 14.66
CA LEU A 26 -4.86 63.03 13.26
C LEU A 26 -3.56 63.21 12.48
N GLY A 27 -2.92 62.09 12.14
CA GLY A 27 -1.60 62.04 11.51
C GLY A 27 -1.57 61.05 10.36
N ASN A 28 -1.61 61.59 9.14
CA ASN A 28 -1.00 61.05 7.93
C ASN A 28 -1.16 59.54 7.66
N MET A 29 -2.19 59.15 6.92
CA MET A 29 -2.12 57.93 6.11
C MET A 29 -1.35 58.21 4.80
N ALA A 30 -0.06 58.50 4.96
CA ALA A 30 0.91 58.25 3.91
C ALA A 30 1.20 56.74 3.92
N HIS A 31 0.90 56.08 2.80
CA HIS A 31 1.06 54.65 2.56
C HIS A 31 2.56 54.29 2.52
N ALA A 32 3.18 54.09 3.68
CA ALA A 32 4.54 53.56 3.77
C ALA A 32 4.49 52.02 3.87
N ALA A 33 4.58 51.37 2.71
CA ALA A 33 4.79 49.94 2.62
C ALA A 33 6.14 49.54 3.24
N SER A 34 6.14 48.94 4.44
CA SER A 34 7.22 48.04 4.87
C SER A 34 6.84 47.03 5.96
N ASP A 35 5.56 46.69 6.12
CA ASP A 35 5.15 45.71 7.14
C ASP A 35 5.63 44.32 6.75
N LYS A 36 6.81 43.96 7.28
CA LYS A 36 7.38 42.62 7.21
C LYS A 36 6.38 41.65 7.84
N VAL A 37 5.99 40.63 7.09
CA VAL A 37 5.18 39.51 7.57
C VAL A 37 6.13 38.46 8.13
N TYR A 38 6.26 38.41 9.46
CA TYR A 38 6.95 37.32 10.15
C TYR A 38 6.05 36.09 10.17
N VAL A 39 6.45 35.05 9.44
CA VAL A 39 5.59 33.90 9.15
C VAL A 39 5.52 32.95 10.34
N GLY A 40 4.31 32.72 10.84
CA GLY A 40 3.99 31.67 11.81
C GLY A 40 3.02 30.66 11.21
N ALA A 41 3.27 29.37 11.46
CA ALA A 41 2.38 28.29 11.05
C ALA A 41 2.38 27.15 12.07
N ILE A 42 1.21 26.56 12.30
CA ILE A 42 1.01 25.38 13.14
C ILE A 42 0.17 24.39 12.34
N ALA A 43 0.63 23.15 12.24
CA ALA A 43 -0.07 22.06 11.56
C ALA A 43 -0.55 21.03 12.59
N VAL A 44 -1.82 20.64 12.47
CA VAL A 44 -2.56 19.77 13.39
C VAL A 44 -3.53 18.91 12.59
N SER A 45 -3.00 18.18 11.62
CA SER A 45 -3.80 17.28 10.80
C SER A 45 -4.31 16.10 11.61
N THR A 46 -5.52 15.65 11.30
CA THR A 46 -6.16 14.53 12.01
C THR A 46 -6.50 13.41 11.05
N ILE A 47 -6.53 12.19 11.59
CA ILE A 47 -6.94 10.98 10.86
C ILE A 47 -8.33 10.58 11.33
N GLU A 48 -9.20 10.29 10.37
CA GLU A 48 -10.51 9.69 10.61
C GLU A 48 -10.67 8.52 9.63
N LYS A 49 -10.52 7.28 10.14
CA LYS A 49 -10.51 6.06 9.32
C LYS A 49 -9.46 6.14 8.20
N ASP A 50 -9.90 6.07 6.94
CA ASP A 50 -9.08 6.15 5.73
C ASP A 50 -8.85 7.58 5.21
N LYS A 51 -9.24 8.60 6.01
CA LYS A 51 -9.23 10.01 5.60
C LYS A 51 -8.28 10.83 6.46
N LEU A 52 -7.33 11.48 5.80
CA LEU A 52 -6.48 12.51 6.37
C LEU A 52 -7.17 13.88 6.21
N LYS A 53 -7.55 14.51 7.32
CA LYS A 53 -8.00 15.89 7.37
C LYS A 53 -6.78 16.79 7.56
N LEU A 54 -6.27 17.32 6.46
CA LEU A 54 -5.22 18.34 6.49
C LEU A 54 -5.75 19.58 7.20
N HIS A 55 -5.04 20.02 8.24
CA HIS A 55 -5.37 21.22 8.97
C HIS A 55 -4.11 21.95 9.42
N ALA A 56 -3.92 23.17 8.94
CA ALA A 56 -2.89 24.06 9.44
C ALA A 56 -3.45 25.48 9.64
N GLN A 57 -2.96 26.17 10.66
CA GLN A 57 -3.24 27.56 10.97
C GLN A 57 -1.99 28.39 10.64
N THR A 58 -2.18 29.51 9.94
CA THR A 58 -1.08 30.43 9.57
C THR A 58 -1.52 31.87 9.78
N ASN A 59 -0.57 32.81 9.87
CA ASN A 59 -0.84 34.25 9.82
C ASN A 59 -0.71 34.83 8.39
N LEU A 60 -0.73 33.98 7.37
CA LEU A 60 -0.53 34.37 5.98
C LEU A 60 -1.81 34.96 5.36
N PRO A 61 -1.68 35.82 4.34
CA PRO A 61 -2.81 36.45 3.67
C PRO A 61 -3.75 35.45 2.98
N LYS A 62 -5.05 35.76 3.04
CA LYS A 62 -6.13 35.01 2.38
C LYS A 62 -5.81 34.81 0.89
N LYS A 63 -6.15 33.63 0.37
CA LYS A 63 -5.93 33.17 -1.02
C LYS A 63 -4.47 32.89 -1.38
N MET A 64 -3.50 33.03 -0.47
CA MET A 64 -2.12 32.60 -0.73
C MET A 64 -2.10 31.11 -1.09
N LYS A 65 -1.48 30.79 -2.22
CA LYS A 65 -1.48 29.42 -2.77
C LYS A 65 -0.41 28.57 -2.11
N PHE A 66 -0.80 27.34 -1.77
CA PHE A 66 0.05 26.29 -1.23
C PHE A 66 -0.11 25.00 -2.04
N PHE A 67 0.94 24.20 -2.08
CA PHE A 67 0.82 22.78 -2.39
C PHE A 67 1.31 21.99 -1.18
N VAL A 68 0.62 20.89 -0.92
CA VAL A 68 0.94 19.94 0.14
C VAL A 68 1.41 18.66 -0.51
N LYS A 69 2.58 18.19 -0.13
CA LYS A 69 3.11 16.89 -0.54
C LYS A 69 2.98 15.94 0.65
N ILE A 70 2.22 14.88 0.48
CA ILE A 70 2.05 13.80 1.46
C ILE A 70 2.91 12.64 0.95
N THR A 71 3.85 12.19 1.78
CA THR A 71 4.74 11.08 1.46
C THR A 71 4.62 10.03 2.55
N GLY A 72 4.27 8.80 2.17
CA GLY A 72 4.16 7.65 3.08
C GLY A 72 5.35 6.70 2.96
N SER A 73 5.32 5.62 3.72
CA SER A 73 6.11 4.42 3.41
C SER A 73 5.70 3.83 2.05
N ASP A 74 6.53 2.94 1.50
CA ASP A 74 6.20 2.16 0.28
C ASP A 74 5.98 3.02 -0.98
N GLY A 75 6.64 4.19 -1.04
CA GLY A 75 6.63 5.05 -2.23
C GLY A 75 5.36 5.88 -2.42
N PHE A 76 4.39 5.82 -1.49
CA PHE A 76 3.16 6.62 -1.60
C PHE A 76 3.47 8.12 -1.68
N GLU A 77 3.02 8.78 -2.75
CA GLU A 77 3.13 10.22 -2.92
C GLU A 77 1.82 10.84 -3.41
N LYS A 78 1.31 11.83 -2.67
CA LYS A 78 0.11 12.58 -3.07
C LYS A 78 0.32 14.08 -2.95
N LYS A 79 0.02 14.80 -4.03
CA LYS A 79 0.11 16.27 -4.10
C LYS A 79 -1.26 16.90 -4.09
N VAL A 80 -1.44 17.90 -3.21
CA VAL A 80 -2.71 18.57 -3.02
C VAL A 80 -2.53 20.09 -3.05
N LYS A 81 -3.26 20.77 -3.92
CA LYS A 81 -3.28 22.25 -3.95
C LYS A 81 -4.23 22.78 -2.88
N LEU A 82 -3.79 23.78 -2.12
CA LEU A 82 -4.52 24.51 -1.07
C LEU A 82 -4.42 26.02 -1.26
N LYS A 83 -5.34 26.75 -0.64
CA LYS A 83 -5.31 28.20 -0.52
C LYS A 83 -5.61 28.57 0.93
N VAL A 84 -4.92 29.59 1.44
CA VAL A 84 -5.18 30.14 2.77
C VAL A 84 -6.60 30.74 2.81
N LYS A 85 -7.39 30.37 3.82
CA LYS A 85 -8.75 30.88 4.04
C LYS A 85 -8.73 32.25 4.74
N LYS A 86 -9.91 32.87 4.93
CA LYS A 86 -10.02 34.23 5.51
C LYS A 86 -9.42 34.31 6.92
N ASP A 87 -9.50 33.20 7.65
CA ASP A 87 -9.04 33.02 9.03
C ASP A 87 -7.61 32.43 9.10
N GLY A 88 -6.82 32.49 8.02
CA GLY A 88 -5.46 31.96 8.01
C GLY A 88 -5.36 30.43 7.92
N LYS A 89 -6.49 29.72 7.81
CA LYS A 89 -6.53 28.26 7.80
C LYS A 89 -6.23 27.66 6.43
N LEU A 90 -5.50 26.56 6.44
CA LEU A 90 -5.32 25.62 5.34
C LEU A 90 -6.07 24.34 5.72
N LYS A 91 -7.10 23.96 4.94
CA LYS A 91 -7.96 22.80 5.23
C LYS A 91 -8.27 22.02 3.97
N LYS A 92 -8.12 20.69 4.00
CA LYS A 92 -8.62 19.77 2.96
C LYS A 92 -8.62 18.33 3.45
N THR A 93 -9.56 17.54 2.94
CA THR A 93 -9.59 16.10 3.20
C THR A 93 -8.94 15.34 2.06
N VAL A 94 -8.07 14.40 2.40
CA VAL A 94 -7.44 13.45 1.50
C VAL A 94 -7.95 12.07 1.87
N LYS A 95 -8.61 11.39 0.93
CA LYS A 95 -9.19 10.05 1.13
C LYS A 95 -8.25 8.97 0.62
N LYS A 96 -8.53 7.72 1.02
CA LYS A 96 -7.83 6.51 0.61
C LYS A 96 -6.35 6.57 0.96
N LEU A 97 -6.04 6.79 2.25
CA LEU A 97 -4.69 6.60 2.75
C LEU A 97 -4.57 5.20 3.35
N PRO A 98 -3.64 4.35 2.85
CA PRO A 98 -3.27 3.11 3.50
C PRO A 98 -2.72 3.31 4.93
N ASN A 99 -2.57 2.22 5.66
CA ASN A 99 -1.84 2.24 6.93
C ASN A 99 -0.37 2.64 6.70
N GLY A 100 0.20 3.39 7.64
CA GLY A 100 1.59 3.83 7.55
C GLY A 100 1.87 5.18 8.19
N SER A 101 3.15 5.51 8.25
CA SER A 101 3.64 6.81 8.69
C SER A 101 3.75 7.76 7.50
N TYR A 102 3.21 8.96 7.63
CA TYR A 102 3.22 9.96 6.58
C TYR A 102 3.89 11.25 7.01
N LYS A 103 4.79 11.75 6.16
CA LYS A 103 5.32 13.11 6.24
C LYS A 103 4.51 14.03 5.34
N ILE A 104 3.96 15.09 5.93
CA ILE A 104 3.17 16.10 5.24
C ILE A 104 4.02 17.36 5.13
N LEU A 105 4.38 17.75 3.91
CA LEU A 105 5.09 18.99 3.62
C LEU A 105 4.12 20.03 3.05
N TYR A 106 3.93 21.13 3.77
CA TYR A 106 3.25 22.32 3.28
C TYR A 106 4.26 23.26 2.66
N GLN A 107 4.00 23.66 1.41
CA GLN A 107 4.87 24.57 0.70
C GLN A 107 4.06 25.64 -0.03
N SER A 108 4.37 26.91 0.20
CA SER A 108 3.76 27.99 -0.58
C SER A 108 4.24 27.96 -2.03
N TYR A 109 3.46 28.53 -2.93
CA TYR A 109 3.95 28.83 -4.27
C TYR A 109 5.00 29.93 -4.17
N GLN A 110 5.97 29.90 -5.09
CA GLN A 110 6.91 31.02 -5.27
C GLN A 110 6.16 32.33 -5.49
N PRO A 111 6.69 33.48 -5.04
CA PRO A 111 6.03 34.78 -5.18
C PRO A 111 5.52 35.07 -6.60
N LYS A 112 6.32 34.78 -7.62
CA LYS A 112 5.93 34.93 -9.04
C LYS A 112 4.70 34.13 -9.47
N LYS A 113 4.39 33.01 -8.80
CA LYS A 113 3.21 32.16 -9.09
C LYS A 113 1.99 32.52 -8.24
N GLN A 114 2.12 33.49 -7.34
CA GLN A 114 1.02 34.08 -6.61
C GLN A 114 0.30 35.13 -7.47
N THR A 115 -0.91 35.53 -7.08
CA THR A 115 -1.68 36.59 -7.77
C THR A 115 -1.04 37.96 -7.57
N SER A 116 -1.31 38.95 -8.45
CA SER A 116 -0.82 40.34 -8.29
C SER A 116 -1.14 40.91 -6.91
N LYS A 117 -2.40 40.85 -6.48
CA LYS A 117 -2.85 41.25 -5.13
C LYS A 117 -2.10 40.58 -3.99
N MET A 118 -1.55 39.39 -4.22
CA MET A 118 -0.78 38.68 -3.20
C MET A 118 0.67 39.18 -3.19
N ARG A 119 1.24 39.43 -4.37
CA ARG A 119 2.57 40.02 -4.54
C ARG A 119 2.66 41.44 -4.00
N GLU A 120 1.58 42.22 -4.06
CA GLU A 120 1.49 43.52 -3.37
C GLU A 120 1.69 43.38 -1.85
N ILE A 121 1.11 42.34 -1.24
CA ILE A 121 1.20 42.09 0.21
C ILE A 121 2.57 41.49 0.58
N ILE A 122 2.98 40.40 -0.09
CA ILE A 122 4.19 39.65 0.26
C ILE A 122 5.47 40.23 -0.37
N GLY A 123 5.34 41.26 -1.20
CA GLY A 123 6.36 41.80 -2.09
C GLY A 123 6.47 41.05 -3.41
N GLU A 124 6.78 41.74 -4.52
CA GLU A 124 6.86 41.15 -5.87
C GLU A 124 7.75 39.90 -5.93
N LYS A 125 8.87 39.94 -5.22
CA LYS A 125 9.81 38.82 -5.07
C LYS A 125 9.70 38.10 -3.71
N GLY A 126 8.65 38.36 -2.93
CA GLY A 126 8.47 37.80 -1.58
C GLY A 126 9.29 38.51 -0.49
N GLY A 127 9.74 39.75 -0.75
CA GLY A 127 10.64 40.50 0.13
C GLY A 127 10.08 40.77 1.53
N ASN A 128 8.75 40.83 1.65
CA ASN A 128 8.07 41.11 2.92
C ASN A 128 7.90 39.85 3.78
N LEU A 129 8.13 38.64 3.26
CA LEU A 129 8.10 37.41 4.04
C LEU A 129 9.40 37.23 4.83
N LYS A 130 9.28 37.06 6.16
CA LYS A 130 10.38 36.86 7.11
C LYS A 130 10.08 35.70 8.06
N GLY A 131 11.09 35.23 8.79
CA GLY A 131 10.98 34.14 9.76
C GLY A 131 11.52 32.81 9.23
N ASP A 132 11.68 31.85 10.15
CA ASP A 132 12.44 30.61 9.94
C ASP A 132 11.79 29.67 8.92
N LEU A 133 10.46 29.76 8.78
CA LEU A 133 9.70 28.98 7.82
C LEU A 133 9.90 29.49 6.38
N VAL A 134 10.56 30.63 6.16
CA VAL A 134 10.77 31.24 4.84
C VAL A 134 12.16 30.89 4.32
N ASN A 135 12.22 30.13 3.21
CA ASN A 135 13.49 29.76 2.61
C ASN A 135 14.12 30.88 1.75
N LYS A 136 15.35 30.63 1.26
CA LYS A 136 16.09 31.54 0.36
C LYS A 136 15.31 31.94 -0.91
N LYS A 137 14.41 31.07 -1.40
CA LYS A 137 13.55 31.33 -2.58
C LYS A 137 12.24 32.04 -2.21
N LYS A 138 12.12 32.59 -0.99
CA LYS A 138 10.93 33.27 -0.46
C LYS A 138 9.67 32.42 -0.51
N VAL A 139 9.84 31.13 -0.23
CA VAL A 139 8.76 30.15 -0.13
C VAL A 139 8.64 29.72 1.33
N VAL A 140 7.41 29.73 1.83
CA VAL A 140 7.07 29.22 3.17
C VAL A 140 7.04 27.70 3.13
N LYS A 141 7.76 27.05 4.05
CA LYS A 141 7.80 25.59 4.20
C LYS A 141 7.68 25.18 5.66
N PHE A 142 6.82 24.21 5.93
CA PHE A 142 6.72 23.55 7.24
C PHE A 142 6.20 22.13 7.05
N THR A 143 6.48 21.27 8.03
CA THR A 143 6.14 19.84 7.97
C THR A 143 5.47 19.36 9.23
N GLU A 144 4.64 18.35 9.11
CA GLU A 144 4.13 17.54 10.22
C GLU A 144 4.25 16.06 9.84
N ASN A 145 4.24 15.19 10.85
CA ASN A 145 4.18 13.75 10.66
C ASN A 145 2.86 13.24 11.25
N VAL A 146 2.22 12.29 10.56
CA VAL A 146 0.98 11.66 11.02
C VAL A 146 1.08 10.15 10.86
N GLN A 147 0.44 9.40 11.75
CA GLN A 147 0.35 7.95 11.69
C GLN A 147 -1.07 7.53 11.33
N VAL A 148 -1.21 6.61 10.38
CA VAL A 148 -2.47 5.94 10.05
C VAL A 148 -2.35 4.47 10.47
N SER A 149 -3.23 4.01 11.34
CA SER A 149 -3.17 2.65 11.92
C SER A 149 -4.44 1.82 11.72
N SER A 150 -5.53 2.41 11.22
CA SER A 150 -6.86 1.76 11.14
C SER A 150 -7.55 1.94 9.79
N SER A 151 -6.77 2.07 8.72
CA SER A 151 -7.28 2.07 7.35
C SER A 151 -7.53 0.66 6.85
N LEU A 152 -8.64 0.47 6.14
CA LEU A 152 -8.96 -0.74 5.39
C LEU A 152 -8.38 -0.71 3.96
N VAL A 153 -7.73 0.38 3.59
CA VAL A 153 -7.12 0.53 2.27
C VAL A 153 -5.76 -0.16 2.32
N LYS A 154 -5.61 -1.21 1.51
CA LYS A 154 -4.33 -1.88 1.30
C LYS A 154 -3.35 -0.95 0.60
N SER A 155 -2.11 -0.95 1.06
CA SER A 155 -0.97 -0.34 0.37
C SER A 155 -0.63 -1.13 -0.90
N ASP A 156 0.08 -0.50 -1.83
CA ASP A 156 0.54 -1.17 -3.06
C ASP A 156 1.44 -2.37 -2.72
N SER A 157 2.25 -2.25 -1.67
CA SER A 157 3.08 -3.35 -1.13
C SER A 157 2.25 -4.50 -0.56
N GLU A 158 1.15 -4.22 0.13
CA GLU A 158 0.24 -5.27 0.62
C GLU A 158 -0.45 -5.99 -0.53
N ILE A 159 -0.86 -5.26 -1.58
CA ILE A 159 -1.45 -5.86 -2.78
C ILE A 159 -0.44 -6.76 -3.48
N GLU A 160 0.80 -6.28 -3.69
CA GLU A 160 1.85 -7.07 -4.33
C GLU A 160 2.22 -8.32 -3.53
N ALA A 161 2.24 -8.22 -2.19
CA ALA A 161 2.48 -9.36 -1.31
C ALA A 161 1.36 -10.41 -1.41
N GLU A 162 0.10 -9.98 -1.47
CA GLU A 162 -1.05 -10.86 -1.62
C GLU A 162 -1.06 -11.56 -2.98
N GLU A 163 -0.78 -10.82 -4.07
CA GLU A 163 -0.66 -11.41 -5.41
C GLU A 163 0.48 -12.46 -5.49
N LYS A 164 1.63 -12.19 -4.87
CA LYS A 164 2.73 -13.17 -4.80
C LYS A 164 2.33 -14.41 -4.00
N ALA A 165 1.64 -14.23 -2.88
CA ALA A 165 1.16 -15.33 -2.06
C ALA A 165 0.12 -16.18 -2.80
N GLU A 166 -0.78 -15.56 -3.57
CA GLU A 166 -1.77 -16.27 -4.37
C GLU A 166 -1.12 -17.06 -5.50
N LYS A 167 -0.18 -16.46 -6.23
CA LYS A 167 0.60 -17.17 -7.27
C LYS A 167 1.38 -18.36 -6.70
N ALA A 168 1.97 -18.21 -5.51
CA ALA A 168 2.66 -19.30 -4.84
C ALA A 168 1.72 -20.46 -4.49
N LYS A 169 0.50 -20.15 -4.00
CA LYS A 169 -0.53 -21.17 -3.72
C LYS A 169 -1.00 -21.89 -4.98
N GLN A 170 -1.24 -21.15 -6.06
CA GLN A 170 -1.63 -21.74 -7.34
C GLN A 170 -0.55 -22.68 -7.88
N ALA A 171 0.72 -22.26 -7.83
CA ALA A 171 1.85 -23.10 -8.24
C ALA A 171 1.98 -24.37 -7.38
N GLU A 172 1.75 -24.28 -6.07
CA GLU A 172 1.75 -25.44 -5.17
C GLU A 172 0.61 -26.43 -5.51
N GLU A 173 -0.58 -25.93 -5.80
CA GLU A 173 -1.72 -26.76 -6.17
C GLU A 173 -1.51 -27.47 -7.53
N GLU A 174 -0.97 -26.76 -8.52
CA GLU A 174 -0.59 -27.34 -9.81
C GLU A 174 0.48 -28.42 -9.66
N ALA A 175 1.51 -28.17 -8.85
CA ALA A 175 2.56 -29.15 -8.58
C ALA A 175 1.99 -30.43 -7.93
N LYS A 176 1.03 -30.30 -7.00
CA LYS A 176 0.34 -31.45 -6.39
C LYS A 176 -0.45 -32.25 -7.43
N LYS A 177 -1.21 -31.59 -8.30
CA LYS A 177 -1.96 -32.26 -9.38
C LYS A 177 -1.04 -33.01 -10.34
N VAL A 178 0.09 -32.40 -10.72
CA VAL A 178 1.08 -33.06 -11.59
C VAL A 178 1.71 -34.26 -10.91
N ALA A 179 2.04 -34.16 -9.61
CA ALA A 179 2.59 -35.28 -8.85
C ALA A 179 1.58 -36.45 -8.74
N GLU A 180 0.31 -36.13 -8.48
CA GLU A 180 -0.77 -37.13 -8.40
C GLU A 180 -1.00 -37.81 -9.76
N GLU A 181 -1.00 -37.05 -10.85
CA GLU A 181 -1.15 -37.61 -12.20
C GLU A 181 0.04 -38.53 -12.57
N LYS A 182 1.27 -38.13 -12.21
CA LYS A 182 2.46 -38.98 -12.40
C LYS A 182 2.36 -40.27 -11.59
N ALA A 183 2.00 -40.17 -10.31
CA ALA A 183 1.83 -41.34 -9.45
C ALA A 183 0.73 -42.29 -9.96
N ALA A 184 -0.37 -41.74 -10.48
CA ALA A 184 -1.44 -42.52 -11.09
C ALA A 184 -0.99 -43.23 -12.38
N LYS A 185 -0.21 -42.55 -13.23
CA LYS A 185 0.38 -43.16 -14.44
C LYS A 185 1.36 -44.27 -14.09
N GLU A 186 2.24 -44.04 -13.12
CA GLU A 186 3.19 -45.06 -12.65
C GLU A 186 2.48 -46.30 -12.10
N LYS A 187 1.41 -46.12 -11.31
CA LYS A 187 0.60 -47.24 -10.83
C LYS A 187 -0.03 -48.04 -11.97
N LYS A 188 -0.60 -47.38 -12.98
CA LYS A 188 -1.17 -48.07 -14.15
C LYS A 188 -0.11 -48.86 -14.93
N VAL A 189 1.07 -48.28 -15.12
CA VAL A 189 2.19 -48.96 -15.80
C VAL A 189 2.65 -50.19 -15.00
N ALA A 190 2.74 -50.07 -13.67
CA ALA A 190 3.11 -51.19 -12.80
C ALA A 190 2.06 -52.32 -12.83
N GLU A 191 0.78 -51.98 -12.78
CA GLU A 191 -0.33 -52.94 -12.85
C GLU A 191 -0.36 -53.68 -14.20
N GLU A 192 -0.16 -52.96 -15.31
CA GLU A 192 -0.11 -53.57 -16.64
C GLU A 192 1.12 -54.49 -16.80
N ALA A 193 2.27 -54.10 -16.26
CA ALA A 193 3.48 -54.93 -16.26
C ALA A 193 3.30 -56.21 -15.42
N GLU A 194 2.65 -56.13 -14.25
CA GLU A 194 2.33 -57.30 -13.43
C GLU A 194 1.36 -58.24 -14.16
N LYS A 195 0.34 -57.70 -14.83
CA LYS A 195 -0.62 -58.48 -15.61
C LYS A 195 0.07 -59.25 -16.75
N LYS A 196 0.97 -58.59 -17.49
CA LYS A 196 1.77 -59.24 -18.55
C LYS A 196 2.65 -60.36 -18.00
N LYS A 197 3.28 -60.17 -16.83
CA LYS A 197 4.09 -61.23 -16.18
C LYS A 197 3.25 -62.45 -15.79
N LYS A 198 2.05 -62.25 -15.23
CA LYS A 198 1.13 -63.35 -14.89
C LYS A 198 0.64 -64.09 -16.13
N GLU A 199 0.33 -63.36 -17.19
CA GLU A 199 -0.14 -63.94 -18.45
C GLU A 199 0.96 -64.75 -19.16
N GLU A 200 2.21 -64.25 -19.16
CA GLU A 200 3.36 -64.99 -19.69
C GLU A 200 3.67 -66.24 -18.87
N ALA A 201 3.60 -66.17 -17.53
CA ALA A 201 3.81 -67.31 -16.65
C ALA A 201 2.74 -68.40 -16.88
N ALA A 202 1.47 -68.03 -16.97
CA ALA A 202 0.38 -68.96 -17.26
C ALA A 202 0.52 -69.61 -18.65
N LYS A 203 1.03 -68.87 -19.64
CA LYS A 203 1.28 -69.40 -20.98
C LYS A 203 2.41 -70.45 -20.98
N ARG A 204 3.52 -70.16 -20.28
CA ARG A 204 4.63 -71.11 -20.09
C ARG A 204 4.22 -72.36 -19.32
N GLU A 205 3.35 -72.22 -18.32
CA GLU A 205 2.82 -73.36 -17.57
C GLU A 205 1.96 -74.27 -18.45
N LYS A 206 1.09 -73.68 -19.30
CA LYS A 206 0.30 -74.44 -20.28
C LYS A 206 1.18 -75.15 -21.32
N GLU A 207 2.22 -74.49 -21.82
CA GLU A 207 3.17 -75.10 -22.75
C GLU A 207 3.91 -76.28 -22.10
N ARG A 208 4.40 -76.14 -20.86
CA ARG A 208 5.03 -77.25 -20.13
C ARG A 208 4.07 -78.42 -19.89
N ALA A 209 2.84 -78.14 -19.48
CA ALA A 209 1.84 -79.19 -19.27
C ALA A 209 1.47 -79.92 -20.57
N ALA A 210 1.46 -79.21 -21.70
CA ALA A 210 1.24 -79.83 -23.01
C ALA A 210 2.44 -80.68 -23.45
N GLU A 211 3.66 -80.21 -23.21
CA GLU A 211 4.90 -80.92 -23.50
C GLU A 211 5.05 -82.19 -22.64
N GLU A 212 4.66 -82.12 -21.36
CA GLU A 212 4.64 -83.26 -20.44
C GLU A 212 3.61 -84.32 -20.88
N ARG A 213 2.39 -83.90 -21.28
CA ARG A 213 1.39 -84.82 -21.85
C ARG A 213 1.87 -85.48 -23.14
N ALA A 214 2.48 -84.71 -24.05
CA ALA A 214 3.03 -85.25 -25.28
C ALA A 214 4.19 -86.24 -25.03
N ALA A 215 5.00 -85.99 -23.99
CA ALA A 215 6.04 -86.92 -23.57
C ALA A 215 5.47 -88.21 -22.95
N GLU A 216 4.37 -88.10 -22.20
CA GLU A 216 3.67 -89.25 -21.61
C GLU A 216 2.97 -90.12 -22.67
N GLU A 217 2.29 -89.52 -23.66
CA GLU A 217 1.74 -90.24 -24.83
C GLU A 217 2.85 -90.98 -25.59
N ARG A 218 4.03 -90.38 -25.77
CA ARG A 218 5.17 -91.04 -26.42
C ARG A 218 5.72 -92.22 -25.62
N ARG A 219 5.69 -92.16 -24.28
CA ARG A 219 6.10 -93.28 -23.42
C ARG A 219 5.12 -94.44 -23.53
N GLN A 220 3.81 -94.17 -23.52
CA GLN A 220 2.78 -95.19 -23.71
C GLN A 220 2.87 -95.85 -25.09
N ALA A 221 3.12 -95.07 -26.15
CA ALA A 221 3.31 -95.61 -27.51
C ALA A 221 4.58 -96.47 -27.68
N GLN A 222 5.59 -96.30 -26.83
CA GLN A 222 6.79 -97.16 -26.81
C GLN A 222 6.58 -98.44 -26.00
N GLU A 223 5.70 -98.44 -24.98
CA GLU A 223 5.34 -99.65 -24.23
C GLU A 223 4.39 -100.58 -25.03
N GLU A 224 3.69 -100.09 -26.05
CA GLU A 224 2.82 -100.88 -26.93
C GLU A 224 3.50 -101.46 -28.19
N GLN A 225 4.82 -101.28 -28.39
CA GLN A 225 5.53 -102.00 -29.46
C GLN A 225 5.80 -103.47 -29.04
N PRO A 226 5.24 -104.47 -29.75
CA PRO A 226 5.54 -105.86 -29.45
C PRO A 226 6.99 -106.19 -29.85
N GLN A 227 7.73 -106.83 -28.95
CA GLN A 227 8.89 -107.64 -29.32
C GLN A 227 8.42 -108.67 -30.36
N SER A 228 8.66 -108.39 -31.64
CA SER A 228 8.59 -109.40 -32.69
C SER A 228 9.92 -110.15 -32.66
N GLU A 229 9.87 -111.39 -32.16
CA GLU A 229 10.91 -112.38 -32.40
C GLU A 229 11.15 -112.53 -33.90
N PRO A 230 12.41 -112.55 -34.38
CA PRO A 230 12.68 -113.08 -35.71
C PRO A 230 12.72 -114.61 -35.61
N GLU A 231 11.72 -115.26 -36.21
CA GLU A 231 11.76 -116.67 -36.56
C GLU A 231 12.99 -116.98 -37.41
N GLN A 232 13.59 -118.13 -37.10
CA GLN A 232 14.64 -118.76 -37.87
C GLN A 232 14.16 -119.07 -39.30
N SER A 233 15.01 -118.80 -40.30
CA SER A 233 14.90 -119.38 -41.64
C SER A 233 16.26 -119.97 -42.04
N GLN A 234 16.19 -121.21 -42.50
CA GLN A 234 17.29 -122.14 -42.76
C GLN A 234 18.15 -121.70 -43.97
N GLY A 235 19.43 -122.06 -43.89
CA GLY A 235 20.44 -122.00 -44.95
C GLY A 235 21.78 -122.45 -44.43
#